data_AF-A0A931QJ52-F1
#
_entry.id   AF-A0A931QJ52-F1
#
_cell.length_a   1.000
_cell.length_b   1.000
_cell.length_c   1.000
_cell.angle_alpha   90.00
_cell.angle_beta   90.00
_cell.angle_gamma   90.00
#
_symmetry.space_group_name_H-M   'P 1'
#
loop_
_entity.id
_entity.type
_entity.pdbx_description
1 polymer ?
#
loop_
_entity_poly.entity_id
_entity_poly.type
_entity_poly.pdbx_seq_one_letter_code
_entity_poly.pdbx_strand_id
1 'polypeptide(L)' 'VALYHDQGLIPVKVLSFGQAVNVTVGLPFVRTSVDHGTAYDIAGKGKADPRSLVAAIRTAAELASTAAGRRTR' A
#
# COMPACT_ATOMS: atom_id res chain seq x y z
N VAL A 1 -6.75 12.88 8.61
CA VAL A 1 -5.32 13.22 8.51
C VAL A 1 -4.76 13.18 9.94
N ALA A 2 -3.65 12.48 10.16
CA ALA A 2 -2.92 12.50 11.44
C ALA A 2 -1.75 13.49 11.35
N LEU A 3 -1.33 14.09 12.47
CA LEU A 3 -0.24 15.07 12.50
C LEU A 3 1.14 14.41 12.43
N TYR A 4 1.26 13.17 12.91
CA TYR A 4 2.51 12.41 12.90
C TYR A 4 2.24 10.92 12.73
N HIS A 5 3.32 10.20 12.39
CA HIS A 5 3.30 8.80 11.94
C HIS A 5 2.51 7.88 12.86
N ASP A 6 2.91 7.78 14.14
CA ASP A 6 2.33 6.79 15.06
C ASP A 6 0.90 7.13 15.47
N GLN A 7 0.50 8.39 15.42
CA GLN A 7 -0.89 8.79 15.64
C GLN A 7 -1.83 8.20 14.57
N GLY A 8 -1.36 8.10 13.33
CA GLY A 8 -2.14 7.59 12.21
C GLY A 8 -1.97 6.09 11.96
N LEU A 9 -0.73 5.59 12.02
CA LEU A 9 -0.43 4.25 11.54
C LEU A 9 -0.68 3.15 12.58
N ILE A 10 -0.58 3.44 13.88
CA ILE A 10 -0.98 2.46 14.91
C ILE A 10 -2.44 2.02 14.72
N PRO A 11 -3.44 2.92 14.69
CA PRO A 11 -4.84 2.50 14.54
C PRO A 11 -5.12 1.85 13.19
N VAL A 12 -4.48 2.32 12.10
CA VAL A 12 -4.62 1.69 10.77
C VAL A 12 -4.13 0.24 10.78
N LYS A 13 -2.96 -0.02 11.39
CA LYS A 13 -2.40 -1.37 11.46
C LYS A 13 -3.20 -2.31 12.35
N VAL A 14 -3.79 -1.79 13.43
CA VAL A 14 -4.67 -2.58 14.30
C VAL A 14 -5.94 -3.02 13.55
N LEU A 15 -6.52 -2.15 12.74
CA LEU A 15 -7.78 -2.43 12.04
C LEU A 15 -7.60 -3.21 10.72
N SER A 16 -6.46 -3.04 10.05
CA SER A 16 -6.27 -3.48 8.65
C SER A 16 -5.01 -4.34 8.46
N PHE A 17 -4.59 -5.07 9.50
CA PHE A 17 -3.34 -5.83 9.48
C PHE A 17 -3.24 -6.75 8.26
N GLY A 18 -2.21 -6.54 7.43
CA GLY A 18 -1.95 -7.33 6.21
C GLY A 18 -2.83 -6.99 5.00
N GLN A 19 -3.68 -5.97 5.07
CA GLN A 19 -4.53 -5.49 3.98
C GLN A 19 -4.31 -4.02 3.64
N ALA A 20 -3.68 -3.24 4.53
CA ALA A 20 -3.37 -1.84 4.28
C ALA A 20 -2.41 -1.66 3.09
N VAL A 21 -2.60 -0.56 2.35
CA VAL A 21 -1.80 -0.17 1.18
C VAL A 21 -1.25 1.23 1.40
N ASN A 22 0.06 1.39 1.23
CA ASN A 22 0.71 2.69 1.27
C ASN A 22 0.60 3.35 -0.11
N VAL A 23 -0.07 4.50 -0.19
CA VAL A 23 -0.21 5.30 -1.41
C VAL A 23 0.58 6.59 -1.27
N THR A 24 1.44 6.90 -2.25
CA THR A 24 2.16 8.18 -2.27
C THR A 24 1.41 9.19 -3.13
N VAL A 25 0.92 10.26 -2.50
CA VAL A 25 0.23 11.36 -3.16
C VAL A 25 1.24 12.46 -3.53
N GLY A 26 1.05 13.09 -4.69
CA GLY A 26 1.87 14.22 -5.16
C GLY A 26 2.92 13.88 -6.23
N LEU A 27 3.12 12.59 -6.55
CA LEU A 27 3.96 12.18 -7.68
C LEU A 27 3.23 12.30 -9.02
N PRO A 28 3.95 12.47 -10.15
CA PRO A 28 3.34 12.55 -11.49
C PRO A 28 2.92 11.17 -12.05
N PHE A 29 2.99 10.12 -11.24
CA PHE A 29 2.57 8.75 -11.57
C PHE A 29 2.03 8.04 -10.33
N VAL A 30 1.27 6.95 -10.56
CA VAL A 30 0.71 6.13 -9.48
C VAL A 30 1.83 5.34 -8.79
N ARG A 31 1.93 5.48 -7.47
CA ARG A 31 2.83 4.68 -6.64
C ARG A 31 2.10 4.13 -5.42
N THR A 32 2.05 2.81 -5.33
CA THR A 32 1.59 2.06 -4.15
C THR A 32 2.75 1.25 -3.56
N SER A 33 2.59 0.76 -2.33
CA SER A 33 3.57 -0.07 -1.63
C SER A 33 2.90 -0.93 -0.57
N VAL A 34 3.59 -2.01 -0.18
CA VAL A 34 3.23 -2.85 0.96
C VAL A 34 3.25 -2.07 2.28
N ASP A 35 2.56 -2.60 3.30
CA ASP A 35 2.48 -2.04 4.66
C ASP A 35 3.41 -2.75 5.68
N HIS A 36 4.16 -3.76 5.24
CA HIS A 36 5.14 -4.47 6.06
C HIS A 36 6.58 -4.05 5.75
N GLY A 37 7.48 -4.40 6.66
CA GLY A 37 8.93 -4.27 6.47
C GLY A 37 9.52 -5.43 5.67
N THR A 38 10.84 -5.61 5.76
CA THR A 38 11.59 -6.58 4.95
C THR A 38 11.45 -8.03 5.41
N ALA A 39 11.11 -8.27 6.69
CA ALA A 39 10.93 -9.60 7.27
C ALA A 39 12.12 -10.56 6.96
N TYR A 40 13.35 -10.10 7.21
CA TYR A 40 14.58 -10.82 6.87
C TYR A 40 14.69 -12.21 7.52
N ASP A 41 14.09 -12.37 8.69
CA ASP A 41 14.03 -13.63 9.43
C ASP A 41 13.25 -14.74 8.70
N ILE A 42 12.39 -14.39 7.73
CA ILE A 42 11.60 -15.34 6.93
C ILE A 42 11.96 -15.36 5.44
N ALA A 43 12.96 -14.58 5.01
CA ALA A 43 13.41 -14.56 3.62
C ALA A 43 13.83 -15.96 3.14
N GLY A 44 13.31 -16.38 1.98
CA GLY A 44 13.61 -17.70 1.39
C GLY A 44 12.96 -18.90 2.08
N LYS A 45 12.16 -18.70 3.14
CA LYS A 45 11.55 -19.80 3.91
C LYS A 45 10.13 -20.19 3.47
N GLY A 46 9.57 -19.53 2.46
CA GLY A 46 8.20 -19.77 1.98
C GLY A 46 7.10 -19.39 3.00
N LYS A 47 7.41 -18.53 3.98
CA LYS A 47 6.49 -18.13 5.06
C LYS A 47 5.86 -16.75 4.88
N ALA A 48 6.28 -15.98 3.88
CA ALA A 48 5.80 -14.63 3.67
C ALA A 48 4.32 -14.64 3.22
N ASP A 49 3.52 -13.74 3.79
CA ASP A 49 2.14 -13.53 3.39
C ASP A 49 2.06 -12.49 2.25
N PRO A 50 1.62 -12.88 1.03
CA PRO A 50 1.61 -11.98 -0.12
C PRO A 50 0.42 -11.02 -0.14
N ARG A 51 -0.55 -11.11 0.80
CA ARG A 51 -1.81 -10.36 0.75
C ARG A 51 -1.63 -8.85 0.62
N SER A 52 -0.68 -8.24 1.35
CA SER A 52 -0.41 -6.80 1.25
C SER A 52 0.13 -6.39 -0.12
N LEU A 53 0.99 -7.22 -0.73
CA LEU A 53 1.51 -6.96 -2.07
C LEU A 53 0.40 -7.06 -3.13
N VAL A 54 -0.44 -8.08 -3.03
CA VAL A 54 -1.60 -8.25 -3.93
C VAL A 54 -2.54 -7.06 -3.81
N ALA A 55 -2.84 -6.59 -2.59
CA ALA A 55 -3.65 -5.40 -2.36
C ALA A 55 -3.00 -4.16 -3.01
N ALA A 56 -1.70 -3.94 -2.80
CA ALA A 56 -0.99 -2.79 -3.36
C ALA A 56 -1.03 -2.75 -4.91
N ILE A 57 -0.89 -3.91 -5.56
CA ILE A 57 -0.98 -4.02 -7.03
C ILE A 57 -2.40 -3.72 -7.51
N ARG A 58 -3.43 -4.28 -6.86
CA ARG A 58 -4.83 -4.04 -7.23
C ARG A 58 -5.20 -2.57 -7.10
N THR A 59 -4.84 -1.94 -5.98
CA THR A 59 -5.07 -0.50 -5.78
C THR A 59 -4.35 0.34 -6.84
N ALA A 60 -3.13 -0.04 -7.25
CA ALA A 60 -2.45 0.67 -8.33
C ALA A 60 -3.21 0.58 -9.67
N ALA A 61 -3.72 -0.60 -10.01
CA ALA A 61 -4.49 -0.82 -11.24
C ALA A 61 -5.80 0.00 -11.25
N GLU A 62 -6.50 0.06 -10.12
CA GLU A 62 -7.72 0.85 -9.94
C GLU A 62 -7.45 2.36 -10.10
N LEU A 63 -6.41 2.87 -9.44
CA LEU A 63 -6.00 4.27 -9.52
C LEU A 63 -5.54 4.65 -10.93
N ALA A 64 -4.78 3.77 -11.61
CA ALA A 64 -4.32 3.99 -12.97
C ALA A 64 -5.49 4.06 -13.96
N SER A 65 -6.47 3.16 -13.83
CA SER A 65 -7.68 3.14 -14.66
C SER A 65 -8.50 4.42 -14.51
N THR A 66 -8.60 4.94 -13.28
CA THR A 66 -9.30 6.19 -12.98
C THR A 66 -8.55 7.42 -13.50
N ALA A 67 -7.22 7.44 -13.37
CA ALA A 67 -6.38 8.55 -13.82
C ALA A 67 -6.36 8.68 -15.36
N ALA A 68 -6.38 7.56 -16.09
CA ALA A 68 -6.45 7.57 -17.56
C ALA A 68 -7.72 8.27 -18.06
N GLY A 69 -8.88 8.00 -17.42
CA GLY A 69 -10.14 8.66 -17.77
C GLY A 69 -10.20 10.16 -17.48
N ARG A 70 -9.27 10.69 -16.66
CA ARG A 70 -9.11 12.13 -16.39
C ARG A 70 -8.17 12.84 -17.37
N ARG A 71 -7.26 12.13 -18.05
CA ARG A 71 -6.35 12.74 -19.06
C ARG A 71 -7.00 12.89 -20.43
N THR A 72 -8.10 12.20 -20.69
CA THR A 72 -8.86 12.25 -21.95
C THR A 72 -10.09 13.17 -21.89
N ARG A 73 -10.24 13.97 -20.84
CA ARG A 73 -11.22 15.05 -20.70
C ARG A 73 -10.49 16.36 -20.50
#